data_AF-A0AAD4DUT2-F1
#
_entry.id   AF-A0AAD4DUT2-F1
#
_cell.length_a   1.000
_cell.length_b   1.000
_cell.length_c   1.000
_cell.angle_alpha   90.00
_cell.angle_beta   90.00
_cell.angle_gamma   90.00
#
_symmetry.space_group_name_H-M   'P 1'
#
loop_
_entity.id
_entity.type
_entity.pdbx_description
1 polymer ?
#
loop_
_entity_poly.entity_id
_entity_poly.type
_entity_poly.pdbx_seq_one_letter_code
_entity_poly.pdbx_strand_id
1 'polypeptide(L)'
;MGRKKKDSGIAIPEITWTNDLIWKLLAKIELPENRVVLLGKRKKRENTSGDSKATVYQCMAAVIFPQFHGLNPTVTGDHVKRKYEHLTKKYKELATRLHTTGEGVNDDTDGN
;
A
#
# COMPACT_ATOMS: atom_id res chain seq x y z
N MET A 1 14.88 -5.22 28.59
CA MET A 1 14.47 -6.62 28.29
C MET A 1 13.90 -6.69 26.88
N GLY A 2 14.73 -7.03 25.89
CA GLY A 2 14.28 -7.21 24.51
C GLY A 2 13.56 -8.54 24.38
N ARG A 3 12.26 -8.52 24.03
CA ARG A 3 11.53 -9.73 23.67
C ARG A 3 12.12 -10.28 22.36
N LYS A 4 12.99 -11.30 22.47
CA LYS A 4 13.36 -12.13 21.33
C LYS A 4 12.10 -12.83 20.83
N LYS A 5 11.56 -12.42 19.69
CA LYS A 5 10.53 -13.19 19.00
C LYS A 5 11.19 -14.45 18.46
N LYS A 6 10.67 -15.60 18.85
CA LYS A 6 11.05 -16.92 18.38
C LYS A 6 10.46 -17.07 16.97
N ASP A 7 11.28 -16.84 15.95
CA ASP A 7 10.95 -17.17 14.56
C ASP A 7 10.68 -18.66 14.47
N SER A 8 9.40 -19.02 14.47
CA SER A 8 8.93 -20.34 14.02
C SER A 8 9.01 -20.27 12.50
N GLY A 9 10.18 -20.67 11.99
CA GLY A 9 10.62 -20.49 10.62
C GLY A 9 9.79 -21.29 9.62
N ILE A 10 8.68 -20.71 9.19
CA ILE A 10 8.12 -20.99 7.87
C ILE A 10 8.49 -19.79 7.01
N ALA A 11 9.60 -19.93 6.27
CA ALA A 11 10.01 -18.95 5.29
C ALA A 11 8.96 -18.92 4.17
N ILE A 12 8.19 -17.84 4.09
CA ILE A 12 7.32 -17.61 2.94
C ILE A 12 8.25 -17.34 1.75
N PRO A 13 8.07 -18.03 0.60
CA PRO A 13 8.88 -17.79 -0.57
C PRO A 13 8.71 -16.34 -1.03
N GLU A 14 9.73 -15.80 -1.70
CA GLU A 14 9.61 -14.48 -2.32
C GLU A 14 8.46 -14.47 -3.32
N ILE A 15 7.48 -13.60 -3.08
CA ILE A 15 6.28 -13.51 -3.92
C ILE A 15 6.58 -12.63 -5.13
N THR A 16 6.51 -13.21 -6.33
CA THR A 16 6.54 -12.45 -7.57
C THR A 16 5.22 -11.71 -7.77
N TRP A 17 5.26 -10.38 -7.69
CA TRP A 17 4.08 -9.52 -7.89
C TRP A 17 3.78 -9.34 -9.38
N THR A 18 2.83 -10.13 -9.90
CA THR A 18 2.27 -9.96 -11.24
C THR A 18 1.30 -8.77 -11.29
N ASN A 19 0.97 -8.30 -12.51
CA ASN A 19 -0.01 -7.24 -12.70
C ASN A 19 -1.37 -7.59 -12.08
N ASP A 20 -1.82 -8.84 -12.22
CA ASP A 20 -3.11 -9.27 -11.64
C ASP A 20 -3.11 -9.19 -10.11
N LEU A 21 -1.99 -9.53 -9.46
CA LEU A 21 -1.86 -9.40 -8.00
C LEU A 21 -1.83 -7.94 -7.57
N ILE A 22 -1.19 -7.07 -8.35
CA ILE A 22 -1.17 -5.63 -8.10
C ILE A 22 -2.58 -5.05 -8.25
N TRP A 23 -3.32 -5.41 -9.30
CA TRP A 23 -4.70 -4.98 -9.49
C TRP A 23 -5.63 -5.48 -8.39
N LYS A 24 -5.48 -6.74 -7.96
CA LYS A 24 -6.21 -7.28 -6.79
C LYS A 24 -5.91 -6.50 -5.52
N LEU A 25 -4.65 -6.11 -5.30
CA LEU A 25 -4.26 -5.28 -4.16
C LEU A 25 -4.92 -3.91 -4.22
N LEU A 26 -4.87 -3.23 -5.37
CA LEU A 26 -5.50 -1.93 -5.57
C LEU A 26 -7.01 -1.98 -5.31
N ALA A 27 -7.71 -2.96 -5.87
CA ALA A 27 -9.13 -3.17 -5.62
C ALA A 27 -9.46 -3.33 -4.13
N LYS A 28 -8.59 -4.00 -3.36
CA LYS A 28 -8.78 -4.16 -1.90
C LYS A 28 -8.48 -2.89 -1.12
N ILE A 29 -7.53 -2.06 -1.57
CA ILE A 29 -7.24 -0.76 -0.95
C ILE A 29 -8.40 0.22 -1.15
N GLU A 30 -9.10 0.13 -2.28
CA GLU A 30 -10.22 1.01 -2.63
C GLU A 30 -11.51 0.70 -1.87
N LEU A 31 -11.63 -0.49 -1.27
CA LEU A 31 -12.77 -0.84 -0.42
C LEU A 31 -12.93 0.21 0.71
N PRO A 32 -14.12 0.79 0.90
CA PRO A 32 -14.32 1.89 1.85
C PRO A 32 -13.76 1.61 3.25
N GLU A 33 -13.93 0.39 3.74
CA GLU A 33 -13.52 -0.05 5.08
C GLU A 33 -12.00 -0.03 5.22
N ASN A 34 -11.28 -0.56 4.22
CA ASN A 34 -9.82 -0.57 4.21
C ASN A 34 -9.26 0.82 3.92
N ARG A 35 -9.88 1.53 2.98
CA ARG A 35 -9.43 2.83 2.50
C ARG A 35 -9.39 3.86 3.63
N VAL A 36 -10.45 3.94 4.43
CA VAL A 36 -10.52 4.88 5.55
C VAL A 36 -9.43 4.62 6.59
N VAL A 37 -9.12 3.34 6.85
CA VAL A 37 -8.05 2.96 7.78
C VAL A 37 -6.66 3.26 7.20
N LEU A 38 -6.43 3.00 5.91
CA LEU A 38 -5.12 3.15 5.27
C LEU A 38 -4.77 4.60 4.91
N LEU A 39 -5.72 5.31 4.30
CA LEU A 39 -5.55 6.64 3.70
C LEU A 39 -6.28 7.75 4.47
N GLY A 40 -7.06 7.40 5.49
CA GLY A 40 -7.85 8.35 6.25
C GLY A 40 -9.19 8.70 5.59
N LYS A 41 -9.96 9.50 6.32
CA LYS A 41 -11.30 9.94 5.94
C LYS A 41 -11.23 10.95 4.78
N ARG A 42 -12.11 10.80 3.79
CA ARG A 42 -12.35 11.84 2.77
C ARG A 42 -13.37 12.86 3.24
N LYS A 43 -14.40 12.40 3.95
CA LYS A 43 -15.48 13.25 4.46
C LYS A 43 -15.46 13.27 5.99
N LYS A 44 -15.80 14.42 6.58
CA LYS A 44 -15.86 14.62 8.04
C LYS A 44 -16.77 13.60 8.76
N ARG A 45 -17.79 13.08 8.07
CA ARG A 45 -18.77 12.11 8.59
C ARG A 45 -18.41 10.63 8.37
N GLU A 46 -17.29 10.31 7.72
CA GLU A 46 -16.86 8.92 7.60
C GLU A 46 -16.46 8.39 8.99
N ASN A 47 -16.91 7.19 9.34
CA ASN A 47 -16.46 6.52 10.55
C ASN A 47 -15.15 5.78 10.24
N THR A 48 -14.13 5.95 11.08
CA THR A 48 -12.97 5.06 11.02
C THR A 48 -13.40 3.73 11.60
N SER A 49 -13.11 2.61 10.95
CA SER A 49 -13.23 1.33 11.64
C SER A 49 -12.23 1.32 12.81
N GLY A 50 -12.52 0.54 13.86
CA GLY A 50 -11.59 0.35 14.97
C GLY A 50 -10.37 -0.49 14.61
N ASP A 51 -10.25 -0.92 13.34
CA ASP A 51 -9.21 -1.82 12.90
C ASP A 51 -7.87 -1.10 12.77
N SER A 52 -6.82 -1.81 13.14
CA SER A 52 -5.46 -1.34 12.91
C SER A 52 -5.10 -1.53 11.43
N LYS A 53 -4.18 -0.69 10.92
CA LYS A 53 -3.60 -0.89 9.58
C LYS A 53 -3.00 -2.30 9.41
N ALA A 54 -2.41 -2.85 10.47
CA ALA A 54 -1.85 -4.20 10.45
C ALA A 54 -2.94 -5.26 10.19
N THR A 55 -4.09 -5.13 10.85
CA THR A 55 -5.26 -6.00 10.64
C THR A 55 -5.75 -5.90 9.20
N VAL A 56 -5.83 -4.69 8.64
CA VAL A 56 -6.23 -4.48 7.23
C VAL A 56 -5.24 -5.16 6.27
N TYR A 57 -3.93 -5.05 6.50
CA TYR A 57 -2.94 -5.75 5.66
C TYR A 57 -3.05 -7.27 5.75
N GLN A 58 -3.34 -7.82 6.93
CA GLN A 58 -3.57 -9.26 7.11
C GLN A 58 -4.85 -9.71 6.39
N CYS A 59 -5.95 -8.97 6.51
CA CYS A 59 -7.19 -9.27 5.79
C CYS A 59 -7.00 -9.24 4.27
N MET A 60 -6.26 -8.26 3.75
CA MET A 60 -5.92 -8.22 2.32
C MET A 60 -5.03 -9.41 1.91
N ALA A 61 -4.03 -9.75 2.74
CA ALA A 61 -3.16 -10.90 2.53
C ALA A 61 -3.94 -12.22 2.50
N ALA A 62 -4.97 -12.38 3.34
CA ALA A 62 -5.82 -13.57 3.35
C ALA A 62 -6.55 -13.78 2.02
N VAL A 63 -6.92 -12.70 1.33
CA VAL A 63 -7.63 -12.78 0.05
C VAL A 63 -6.66 -12.93 -1.13
N ILE A 64 -5.53 -12.22 -1.11
CA ILE A 64 -4.57 -12.22 -2.22
C ILE A 64 -3.70 -13.48 -2.19
N PHE A 65 -3.35 -13.96 -0.99
CA PHE A 65 -2.44 -15.06 -0.75
C PHE A 65 -3.00 -16.05 0.29
N PRO A 66 -4.17 -16.67 0.05
CA PRO A 66 -4.82 -17.54 1.03
C PRO A 66 -3.90 -18.69 1.49
N GLN A 67 -3.14 -19.26 0.57
CA GLN A 67 -2.17 -20.33 0.83
C GLN A 67 -1.03 -19.92 1.79
N PHE A 68 -0.54 -18.68 1.69
CA PHE A 68 0.57 -18.20 2.53
C PHE A 68 0.06 -17.61 3.85
N HIS A 69 -1.12 -16.99 3.82
CA HIS A 69 -1.76 -16.46 5.01
C HIS A 69 -2.10 -17.56 6.02
N GLY A 70 -2.51 -18.76 5.55
CA GLY A 70 -2.72 -19.92 6.42
C GLY A 70 -1.45 -20.43 7.11
N LEU A 71 -0.27 -20.17 6.54
CA LEU A 71 1.02 -20.55 7.12
C LEU A 71 1.50 -19.51 8.13
N ASN A 72 1.56 -18.25 7.72
CA ASN A 72 1.98 -17.16 8.59
C ASN A 72 1.28 -15.84 8.21
N PRO A 73 0.18 -15.49 8.90
CA PRO A 73 -0.63 -14.33 8.55
C PRO A 73 0.14 -13.02 8.78
N THR A 74 1.02 -12.97 9.78
CA THR A 74 1.82 -11.79 10.10
C THR A 74 2.82 -11.49 8.98
N VAL A 75 3.61 -12.49 8.58
CA VAL A 75 4.62 -12.31 7.53
C VAL A 75 3.96 -12.02 6.19
N THR A 76 2.86 -12.70 5.86
CA THR A 76 2.11 -12.44 4.61
C THR A 76 1.52 -11.02 4.60
N GLY A 77 0.97 -10.56 5.73
CA GLY A 77 0.51 -9.18 5.91
C GLY A 77 1.63 -8.16 5.71
N ASP A 78 2.82 -8.43 6.23
CA ASP A 78 4.00 -7.58 6.02
C ASP A 78 4.45 -7.54 4.54
N HIS A 79 4.33 -8.63 3.79
CA HIS A 79 4.57 -8.62 2.34
C HIS A 79 3.61 -7.69 1.60
N VAL A 80 2.32 -7.75 1.93
CA VAL A 80 1.31 -6.83 1.35
C VAL A 80 1.60 -5.38 1.73
N LYS A 81 1.94 -5.13 3.01
CA LYS A 81 2.32 -3.80 3.50
C LYS A 81 3.49 -3.22 2.71
N ARG A 82 4.57 -3.97 2.53
CA ARG A 82 5.76 -3.50 1.78
C ARG A 82 5.41 -3.14 0.34
N LYS A 83 4.56 -3.95 -0.32
CA LYS A 83 4.12 -3.64 -1.70
C LYS A 83 3.25 -2.39 -1.74
N TYR A 84 2.32 -2.24 -0.80
CA TYR A 84 1.49 -1.04 -0.65
C TYR A 84 2.34 0.23 -0.47
N GLU A 85 3.33 0.20 0.42
CA GLU A 85 4.22 1.34 0.68
C GLU A 85 5.04 1.69 -0.57
N HIS A 86 5.54 0.68 -1.29
CA HIS A 86 6.25 0.87 -2.55
C HIS A 86 5.36 1.54 -3.61
N LEU A 87 4.14 1.03 -3.83
CA LEU A 87 3.20 1.61 -4.80
C LEU A 87 2.83 3.05 -4.44
N THR A 88 2.57 3.31 -3.16
CA THR A 88 2.24 4.66 -2.67
C THR A 88 3.39 5.63 -2.90
N LYS A 89 4.62 5.21 -2.59
CA LYS A 89 5.83 6.02 -2.82
C LYS A 89 6.00 6.30 -4.32
N LYS A 90 5.91 5.26 -5.16
CA LYS A 90 6.07 5.38 -6.60
C LYS A 90 5.03 6.30 -7.23
N TYR A 91 3.77 6.20 -6.80
CA TYR A 91 2.71 7.09 -7.26
C TYR A 91 3.02 8.55 -6.92
N LYS A 92 3.43 8.84 -5.67
CA LYS A 92 3.80 10.20 -5.27
C LYS A 92 4.95 10.76 -6.10
N GLU A 93 6.00 9.98 -6.34
CA GLU A 93 7.13 10.38 -7.18
C GLU A 93 6.68 10.75 -8.60
N LEU A 94 5.84 9.91 -9.22
CA LEU A 94 5.34 10.13 -10.57
C LEU A 94 4.40 11.34 -10.64
N ALA A 95 3.52 11.50 -9.65
CA ALA A 95 2.61 12.64 -9.57
C ALA A 95 3.36 13.96 -9.39
N THR A 96 4.38 14.01 -8.52
CA THR A 96 5.24 15.19 -8.35
C THR A 96 5.93 15.55 -9.66
N ARG A 97 6.52 14.57 -10.35
CA ARG A 97 7.17 14.81 -11.64
C ARG A 97 6.21 15.39 -12.69
N LEU A 98 4.97 14.89 -12.71
CA LEU A 98 3.93 15.42 -13.60
C LEU A 98 3.63 16.89 -13.29
N HIS A 99 3.53 17.26 -12.00
CA HIS A 99 3.32 18.65 -11.59
C HIS A 99 4.49 19.58 -11.96
N THR A 100 5.74 19.11 -11.87
CA THR A 100 6.92 19.91 -12.24
C THR A 100 7.03 20.17 -13.75
N THR A 101 6.48 19.31 -14.60
CA THR A 101 6.60 19.46 -16.07
C THR A 101 5.64 20.54 -16.64
N GLY A 102 4.91 21.25 -15.78
CA GLY A 102 3.99 22.33 -16.15
C GLY A 102 4.56 23.75 -16.01
N GLU A 103 5.86 23.92 -15.75
CA GLU A 103 6.48 25.25 -15.51
C GLU A 103 6.53 26.19 -16.73
N GLY A 104 5.95 25.82 -17.88
CA GLY A 104 5.82 26.69 -19.04
C GLY A 104 7.16 26.99 -19.73
N VAL A 105 7.14 27.16 -21.05
CA VAL A 105 8.22 27.86 -21.75
C VAL A 105 8.06 29.33 -21.35
N ASN A 106 8.96 29.85 -20.52
CA ASN A 106 9.08 31.29 -20.37
C ASN A 106 9.55 31.83 -21.72
N ASP A 107 8.65 32.49 -22.44
CA ASP A 107 8.96 33.24 -23.63
C ASP A 107 9.70 34.50 -23.17
N ASP A 108 11.02 34.40 -22.99
CA ASP A 108 11.90 35.56 -22.85
C ASP A 108 12.03 36.23 -24.22
N THR A 109 10.94 36.80 -24.74
CA THR A 109 11.00 37.83 -25.78
C THR A 109 11.08 39.20 -25.11
N ASP A 110 12.27 39.52 -24.61
CA ASP A 110 12.64 40.90 -24.30
C ASP A 110 12.76 41.70 -25.61
N GLY A 111 11.68 42.39 -25.96
CA GLY A 111 11.71 43.50 -26.91
C GLY A 111 12.11 44.78 -26.19
N ASN A 112 13.29 45.32 -26.52
CA ASN A 112 13.56 46.73 -26.82
C ASN A 112 15.04 46.97 -27.14
#